data_AF-A0A2J4JS13-F1
#
_entry.id   AF-A0A2J4JS13-F1
#
_cell.length_a   1.000
_cell.length_b   1.000
_cell.length_c   1.000
_cell.angle_alpha   90.00
_cell.angle_beta   90.00
_cell.angle_gamma   90.00
#
_symmetry.space_group_name_H-M   'P 1'
#
loop_
_entity.id
_entity.type
_entity.pdbx_description
1 polymer ?
#
loop_
_entity_poly.entity_id
_entity_poly.type
_entity_poly.pdbx_seq_one_letter_code
_entity_poly.pdbx_strand_id
1 'polypeptide(L)'
;MDSILTSVKKLLGLTEEYTAFDADLIMHINSVLMILRQMGVGPQEGFGISDATATWSEFCQNRADIEAVKSYTALKVKMLFDPPQSSSTMEATKNLISELEWRLYAECDREEKQCGC
;
A
#
# COMPACT_ATOMS: atom_id res chain seq x y z
N MET A 1 -6.97 11.69 -4.35
CA MET A 1 -5.90 12.25 -3.51
C MET A 1 -4.65 11.47 -3.85
N ASP A 2 -3.61 12.17 -4.28
CA ASP A 2 -2.44 11.53 -4.87
C ASP A 2 -1.31 11.28 -3.86
N SER A 3 -1.26 12.06 -2.77
CA SER A 3 -0.35 11.80 -1.64
C SER A 3 -0.57 10.41 -1.04
N ILE A 4 0.52 9.65 -0.86
CA ILE A 4 0.50 8.33 -0.22
C ILE A 4 0.05 8.46 1.23
N LEU A 5 0.76 9.25 2.03
CA LEU A 5 0.47 9.40 3.46
C LEU A 5 -0.95 9.91 3.69
N THR A 6 -1.36 10.99 3.01
CA THR A 6 -2.68 11.58 3.25
C THR A 6 -3.81 10.64 2.85
N SER A 7 -3.64 9.87 1.77
CA SER A 7 -4.64 8.88 1.36
C SER A 7 -4.79 7.74 2.38
N VAL A 8 -3.68 7.26 2.97
CA VAL A 8 -3.70 6.23 4.00
C VAL A 8 -4.33 6.77 5.28
N LYS A 9 -3.98 7.99 5.71
CA LYS A 9 -4.62 8.68 6.84
C LYS A 9 -6.14 8.73 6.67
N LYS A 10 -6.60 9.16 5.50
CA LYS A 10 -8.03 9.22 5.18
C LYS A 10 -8.72 7.85 5.33
N LEU A 11 -8.09 6.77 4.87
CA LEU A 11 -8.63 5.41 4.96
C LEU A 11 -8.63 4.84 6.39
N LEU A 12 -7.77 5.38 7.25
CA LEU A 12 -7.77 5.12 8.70
C LEU A 12 -8.74 6.02 9.48
N GLY A 13 -9.42 6.97 8.81
CA GLY A 13 -10.33 7.90 9.45
C GLY A 13 -9.64 9.10 10.12
N LEU A 14 -8.36 9.34 9.81
CA LEU A 14 -7.60 10.49 10.30
C LEU A 14 -7.71 11.66 9.31
N THR A 15 -7.75 12.88 9.83
CA THR A 15 -7.67 14.09 8.98
C THR A 15 -6.23 14.37 8.56
N GLU A 16 -6.05 15.13 7.50
CA GLU A 16 -4.73 15.45 6.96
C GLU A 16 -3.86 16.23 7.96
N GLU A 17 -4.47 17.14 8.72
CA GLU A 17 -3.81 18.04 9.67
C GLU A 17 -3.38 17.33 10.95
N TYR A 18 -3.88 16.12 11.22
CA TYR A 18 -3.56 15.38 12.43
C TYR A 18 -2.24 14.60 12.27
N THR A 19 -1.14 15.19 12.71
CA THR A 19 0.22 14.66 12.43
C THR A 19 0.82 13.78 13.52
N ALA A 20 0.10 13.55 14.62
CA ALA A 20 0.63 12.84 15.80
C ALA A 20 1.15 11.43 15.51
N PHE A 21 0.63 10.78 14.46
CA PHE A 21 1.01 9.43 14.03
C PHE A 21 1.77 9.39 12.70
N ASP A 22 2.13 10.53 12.12
CA ASP A 22 2.73 10.54 10.78
C ASP A 22 4.01 9.70 10.73
N ALA A 23 4.86 9.77 11.76
CA ALA A 23 6.07 8.96 11.84
C ALA A 23 5.79 7.45 11.86
N ASP A 24 4.80 7.01 12.65
CA ASP A 24 4.41 5.60 12.75
C ASP A 24 3.78 5.10 11.44
N LEU A 25 2.90 5.91 10.86
CA LEU A 25 2.26 5.58 9.58
C LEU A 25 3.29 5.52 8.46
N ILE A 26 4.25 6.45 8.38
CA ILE A 26 5.34 6.42 7.41
C ILE A 26 6.16 5.14 7.55
N MET A 27 6.52 4.75 8.77
CA MET A 27 7.25 3.49 9.03
C MET A 27 6.48 2.27 8.50
N HIS A 28 5.18 2.18 8.77
CA HIS A 28 4.35 1.08 8.29
C HIS A 28 4.15 1.11 6.77
N ILE A 29 3.90 2.28 6.19
CA ILE A 29 3.78 2.47 4.74
C ILE A 29 5.05 2.00 4.05
N ASN A 30 6.23 2.45 4.48
CA ASN A 30 7.51 2.05 3.87
C ASN A 30 7.75 0.54 3.96
N SER A 31 7.31 -0.10 5.05
CA SER A 31 7.36 -1.57 5.18
C SER A 31 6.49 -2.25 4.12
N VAL A 32 5.30 -1.70 3.85
CA VAL A 32 4.38 -2.26 2.83
C VAL A 32 4.86 -1.98 1.41
N LEU A 33 5.44 -0.81 1.14
CA LEU A 33 6.06 -0.49 -0.15
C LEU A 33 7.23 -1.43 -0.48
N MET A 34 8.01 -1.82 0.54
CA MET A 34 9.05 -2.84 0.38
C MET A 34 8.46 -4.22 -0.01
N ILE A 35 7.34 -4.63 0.62
CA ILE A 35 6.65 -5.87 0.27
C ILE A 35 6.11 -5.81 -1.17
N LEU A 36 5.50 -4.69 -1.56
CA LEU A 36 5.02 -4.45 -2.92
C LEU A 36 6.15 -4.59 -3.95
N ARG A 37 7.33 -4.01 -3.67
CA ARG A 37 8.51 -4.17 -4.53
C ARG A 37 8.93 -5.63 -4.68
N GLN A 38 8.91 -6.43 -3.62
CA GLN A 38 9.24 -7.86 -3.68
C GLN A 38 8.26 -8.65 -4.56
N MET A 39 7.03 -8.16 -4.72
CA MET A 39 6.05 -8.72 -5.64
C MET A 39 6.18 -8.18 -7.07
N GLY A 40 7.17 -7.32 -7.35
CA GLY A 40 7.35 -6.67 -8.64
C GLY A 40 6.52 -5.38 -8.83
N VAL A 41 5.89 -4.85 -7.77
CA VAL A 41 5.11 -3.61 -7.82
C VAL A 41 5.96 -2.41 -7.42
N GLY A 42 6.04 -1.41 -8.30
CA GLY A 42 6.78 -0.16 -8.05
C GLY A 42 8.24 -0.21 -8.51
N PRO A 43 9.08 0.77 -8.11
CA PRO A 43 10.44 0.92 -8.63
C PRO A 43 11.40 -0.16 -8.12
N GLN A 44 12.21 -0.72 -9.02
CA GLN A 44 13.18 -1.78 -8.69
C GLN A 44 14.28 -1.33 -7.73
N GLU A 45 14.64 -0.05 -7.68
CA GLU A 45 15.66 0.48 -6.75
C GLU A 45 15.12 0.71 -5.33
N GLY A 46 13.82 0.52 -5.12
CA GLY A 46 13.15 0.89 -3.87
C GLY A 46 12.41 2.21 -3.97
N PHE A 47 11.46 2.39 -3.06
CA PHE A 47 10.71 3.63 -2.89
C PHE A 47 10.33 3.74 -1.42
N GLY A 48 10.43 4.95 -0.87
CA GLY A 48 10.05 5.24 0.49
C GLY A 48 9.64 6.69 0.63
N ILE A 49 8.82 6.97 1.62
CA ILE A 49 8.30 8.30 1.92
C ILE A 49 8.90 8.81 3.23
N SER A 50 9.11 10.13 3.31
CA SER A 50 9.53 10.85 4.52
C SER A 50 8.48 11.82 5.05
N ASP A 51 7.47 12.11 4.24
CA ASP A 51 6.45 13.14 4.48
C ASP A 51 5.25 12.91 3.53
N ALA A 52 4.34 13.89 3.47
CA ALA A 52 3.12 13.84 2.66
C ALA A 52 3.30 14.21 1.18
N THR A 53 4.49 14.63 0.75
CA THR A 53 4.73 15.09 -0.63
C THR A 53 4.84 13.94 -1.63
N ALA A 54 5.27 12.76 -1.17
CA ALA A 54 5.39 11.57 -2.01
C ALA A 54 4.03 11.05 -2.49
N THR A 55 3.95 10.74 -3.77
CA THR A 55 2.70 10.45 -4.47
C THR A 55 2.59 9.02 -4.99
N TRP A 56 1.35 8.57 -5.18
CA TRP A 56 1.09 7.28 -5.82
C TRP A 56 1.52 7.28 -7.28
N SER A 57 1.44 8.41 -7.99
CA SER A 57 1.95 8.51 -9.36
C SER A 57 3.48 8.35 -9.43
N GLU A 58 4.25 8.84 -8.46
CA GLU A 58 5.69 8.59 -8.42
C GLU A 58 6.02 7.12 -8.15
N PHE A 59 5.27 6.46 -7.26
CA PHE A 59 5.49 5.05 -6.93
C PHE A 59 5.00 4.08 -8.01
N CYS A 60 3.75 4.23 -8.45
CA CYS A 60 3.08 3.32 -9.37
C CYS A 60 3.21 3.71 -10.84
N GLN A 61 3.72 4.90 -11.16
CA GLN A 61 3.77 5.43 -12.52
C GLN A 61 2.38 5.35 -13.20
N ASN A 62 2.30 4.77 -14.41
CA ASN A 62 1.06 4.65 -15.20
C ASN A 62 0.36 3.29 -15.05
N ARG A 63 0.58 2.58 -13.94
CA ARG A 63 -0.04 1.27 -13.70
C ARG A 63 -1.57 1.36 -13.66
N ALA A 64 -2.23 0.46 -14.39
CA ALA A 64 -3.70 0.38 -14.42
C ALA A 64 -4.30 -0.16 -13.11
N ASP A 65 -3.54 -0.90 -12.32
CA ASP A 65 -3.94 -1.52 -11.06
C ASP A 65 -3.62 -0.66 -9.81
N ILE A 66 -3.32 0.63 -10.00
CA ILE A 66 -2.94 1.57 -8.93
C ILE A 66 -3.93 1.58 -7.75
N GLU A 67 -5.23 1.43 -8.01
CA GLU A 67 -6.25 1.44 -6.95
C GLU A 67 -6.21 0.17 -6.07
N ALA A 68 -5.77 -0.96 -6.64
CA ALA A 68 -5.51 -2.18 -5.86
C ALA A 68 -4.27 -1.99 -4.96
N VAL A 69 -3.23 -1.32 -5.46
CA VAL A 69 -2.03 -0.97 -4.68
C VAL A 69 -2.38 -0.08 -3.49
N LYS A 70 -3.19 0.97 -3.71
CA LYS A 70 -3.67 1.86 -2.63
C LYS A 70 -4.47 1.09 -1.58
N SER A 71 -5.40 0.25 -2.03
CA SER A 71 -6.26 -0.55 -1.16
C SER A 71 -5.44 -1.54 -0.32
N TYR A 72 -4.53 -2.29 -0.95
CA TYR A 72 -3.63 -3.21 -0.27
C TYR A 72 -2.80 -2.49 0.78
N THR A 73 -2.19 -1.36 0.41
CA THR A 73 -1.34 -0.59 1.32
C THR A 73 -2.11 -0.12 2.55
N ALA A 74 -3.27 0.50 2.36
CA ALA A 74 -4.08 1.00 3.46
C ALA A 74 -4.57 -0.12 4.39
N LEU A 75 -5.00 -1.28 3.85
CA LEU A 75 -5.44 -2.42 4.65
C LEU A 75 -4.28 -3.02 5.46
N LYS A 76 -3.10 -3.18 4.87
CA LYS A 76 -1.90 -3.65 5.58
C LYS A 76 -1.47 -2.69 6.67
N VAL A 77 -1.43 -1.38 6.38
CA VAL A 77 -1.10 -0.36 7.37
C VAL A 77 -2.11 -0.36 8.51
N LYS A 78 -3.42 -0.47 8.21
CA LYS A 78 -4.46 -0.62 9.23
C LYS A 78 -4.20 -1.81 10.15
N MET A 79 -3.86 -2.97 9.59
CA MET A 79 -3.55 -4.16 10.37
C MET A 79 -2.31 -4.02 11.25
N LEU A 80 -1.32 -3.22 10.84
CA LEU A 80 -0.09 -2.98 11.61
C LEU A 80 -0.27 -1.91 12.70
N PHE A 81 -1.05 -0.87 12.41
CA PHE A 81 -1.19 0.32 13.24
C PHE A 81 -2.37 0.23 14.22
N ASP A 82 -3.56 -0.10 13.71
CA ASP A 82 -4.81 -0.16 14.49
C ASP A 82 -5.67 -1.36 14.03
N PRO A 83 -5.25 -2.59 14.38
CA PRO A 83 -5.93 -3.79 13.93
C PRO A 83 -7.37 -3.85 14.47
N PRO A 84 -8.35 -4.30 13.66
CA PRO A 84 -9.72 -4.46 14.11
C PRO A 84 -9.82 -5.39 15.32
N GLN A 85 -10.52 -4.93 16.36
CA GLN A 85 -10.76 -5.73 17.58
C GLN A 85 -11.78 -6.87 17.35
N SER A 86 -12.67 -6.71 16.37
CA SER A 86 -13.61 -7.74 15.96
C SER A 86 -12.89 -8.84 15.17
N SER A 87 -12.98 -10.08 15.65
CA SER A 87 -12.37 -11.24 14.99
C SER A 87 -12.88 -11.46 13.57
N SER A 88 -14.18 -11.28 13.33
CA SER A 88 -14.79 -11.45 12.00
C SER A 88 -14.32 -10.36 11.02
N THR A 89 -14.20 -9.12 11.49
CA THR A 89 -13.68 -8.01 10.67
C THR A 89 -12.18 -8.20 10.40
N MET A 90 -11.42 -8.66 11.39
CA MET A 90 -10.01 -8.98 11.21
C MET A 90 -9.81 -10.10 10.19
N GLU A 91 -10.60 -11.18 10.24
CA GLU A 91 -10.52 -12.28 9.29
C GLU A 91 -10.89 -11.82 7.87
N ALA A 92 -11.99 -11.09 7.71
CA ALA A 92 -12.37 -10.53 6.42
C ALA A 92 -11.29 -9.60 5.84
N THR A 93 -10.68 -8.77 6.70
CA THR A 93 -9.58 -7.88 6.29
C THR A 93 -8.34 -8.68 5.85
N LYS A 94 -7.97 -9.73 6.58
CA LYS A 94 -6.88 -10.63 6.20
C LYS A 94 -7.15 -11.31 4.85
N ASN A 95 -8.37 -11.79 4.63
CA ASN A 95 -8.75 -12.43 3.37
C ASN A 95 -8.65 -11.45 2.19
N LEU A 96 -9.13 -10.21 2.35
CA LEU A 96 -8.99 -9.17 1.33
C LEU A 96 -7.53 -8.81 1.04
N ILE A 97 -6.70 -8.71 2.09
CA ILE A 97 -5.27 -8.48 1.95
C ILE A 97 -4.62 -9.61 1.14
N SER A 98 -4.87 -10.88 1.50
CA SER A 98 -4.30 -12.04 0.81
C SER A 98 -4.74 -12.12 -0.65
N GLU A 99 -6.01 -11.80 -0.94
CA GLU A 99 -6.49 -11.74 -2.32
C GLU A 99 -5.75 -10.65 -3.11
N LEU A 100 -5.69 -9.42 -2.61
CA LEU A 100 -4.99 -8.32 -3.28
C LEU A 100 -3.51 -8.62 -3.48
N GLU A 101 -2.85 -9.20 -2.47
CA GLU A 101 -1.44 -9.62 -2.55
C GLU A 101 -1.22 -10.58 -3.72
N TRP A 102 -2.03 -11.62 -3.80
CA TRP A 102 -1.94 -12.59 -4.88
C TRP A 102 -2.27 -12.00 -6.25
N ARG A 103 -3.28 -11.13 -6.35
CA ARG A 103 -3.66 -10.48 -7.62
C ARG A 103 -2.56 -9.56 -8.15
N LEU A 104 -1.97 -8.75 -7.26
CA LEU A 104 -0.88 -7.84 -7.61
C LEU A 104 0.36 -8.62 -8.05
N TYR A 105 0.73 -9.66 -7.30
CA TYR A 105 1.83 -10.56 -7.69
C TYR A 105 1.57 -11.23 -9.04
N ALA A 106 0.37 -11.77 -9.26
CA ALA A 106 0.01 -12.44 -10.51
C ALA A 106 0.00 -11.49 -11.71
N GLU A 107 -0.41 -10.23 -11.54
CA GLU A 107 -0.35 -9.24 -12.62
C GLU A 107 1.11 -8.93 -13.00
N CYS A 108 1.98 -8.72 -12.01
CA CYS A 108 3.41 -8.51 -12.26
C CYS A 108 4.07 -9.72 -12.94
N ASP A 109 3.83 -10.95 -12.46
CA ASP A 109 4.36 -12.18 -13.09
C ASP A 109 3.84 -12.35 -14.53
N ARG A 110 2.60 -11.90 -14.82
CA ARG A 110 2.06 -11.88 -16.19
C ARG A 110 2.77 -10.87 -17.07
N GLU A 111 3.03 -9.66 -16.57
CA GLU A 111 3.74 -8.60 -17.30
C GLU A 111 5.20 -8.97 -17.59
N GLU A 112 5.91 -9.56 -16.62
CA GLU A 112 7.29 -10.04 -16.80
C GLU A 112 7.39 -11.08 -17.93
N LYS A 113 6.48 -12.06 -17.95
CA LYS A 113 6.42 -13.09 -19.00
C LYS A 113 6.08 -12.52 -20.38
N GLN A 114 5.32 -11.43 -20.45
CA GLN A 114 5.01 -10.76 -21.71
C GLN A 114 6.18 -9.92 -22.22
N CYS A 115 7.03 -9.41 -21.32
CA CYS A 115 8.20 -8.59 -21.66
C CYS A 115 9.42 -9.44 -22.11
N GLY A 116 9.43 -10.74 -21.80
CA GLY A 116 10.38 -11.71 -22.36
C GLY A 116 11.83 -11.59 -21.85
N CYS A 117 12.02 -11.06 -20.65
CA CYS A 117 13.32 -11.12 -19.94
C CYS A 117 13.48 -12.45 -19.18
#